data_AF-A0A2G2G6T5-F1
#
_entry.id   AF-A0A2G2G6T5-F1
#
_cell.length_a   1.000
_cell.length_b   1.000
_cell.length_c   1.000
_cell.angle_alpha   90.00
_cell.angle_beta   90.00
_cell.angle_gamma   90.00
#
_symmetry.space_group_name_H-M   'P 1'
#
loop_
_entity.id
_entity.type
_entity.pdbx_description
1 polymer ?
#
loop_
_entity_poly.entity_id
_entity_poly.type
_entity_poly.pdbx_seq_one_letter_code
_entity_poly.pdbx_strand_id
1 'polypeptide(L)'
;MKIDDRSGKVIDNTTKDFYGFDSSLNGEIFLGIDEEDGGVYTRFNYTLDDLKSSKYNEIDQMLFTRQELPVIVSGVQYHGGYVSALKLDSEYRLAERIGVTEVIFTDTHNDEHVLSLVDANTVITEVSKKYRSDFLHKQKLVRLAQSAQDKTELDAIAW
;
A
#
# COMPACT_ATOMS: atom_id res chain seq x y z
N MET A 1 17.28 -49.91 22.63
CA MET A 1 18.64 -50.30 23.06
C MET A 1 19.11 -49.21 24.01
N LYS A 2 19.28 -49.53 25.31
CA LYS A 2 19.64 -48.57 26.35
C LYS A 2 21.17 -48.45 26.38
N ILE A 3 21.70 -47.25 26.20
CA ILE A 3 23.11 -46.95 26.47
C ILE A 3 23.13 -46.28 27.84
N ASP A 4 23.80 -46.94 28.78
CA ASP A 4 23.94 -46.55 30.18
C ASP A 4 25.24 -45.73 30.29
N ASP A 5 25.12 -44.40 30.35
CA ASP A 5 26.20 -43.55 30.82
C ASP A 5 26.02 -43.28 32.32
N ARG A 6 27.14 -43.12 33.02
CA ARG A 6 27.21 -43.03 34.49
C ARG A 6 26.75 -41.66 35.02
N SER A 7 25.66 -41.11 34.50
CA SER A 7 25.05 -39.89 35.02
C SER A 7 23.57 -40.02 35.37
N GLY A 8 22.97 -41.22 35.39
CA GLY A 8 21.64 -41.44 35.97
C GLY A 8 20.52 -40.53 35.43
N LYS A 9 20.68 -39.91 34.26
CA LYS A 9 19.68 -39.05 33.63
C LYS A 9 19.08 -39.78 32.44
N VAL A 10 17.82 -40.16 32.59
CA VAL A 10 16.95 -40.52 31.47
C VAL A 10 16.78 -39.27 30.62
N ILE A 11 17.33 -39.28 29.39
CA ILE A 11 17.01 -38.25 28.39
C ILE A 11 15.67 -38.65 27.80
N ASP A 12 14.60 -38.07 28.34
CA ASP A 12 13.27 -38.09 27.74
C ASP A 12 13.29 -37.10 26.56
N ASN A 13 12.91 -37.59 25.38
CA ASN A 13 13.08 -36.89 24.11
C ASN A 13 11.91 -35.93 23.81
N THR A 14 11.48 -35.15 24.81
CA THR A 14 10.20 -34.44 24.74
C THR A 14 10.20 -33.00 25.27
N THR A 15 11.36 -32.35 25.41
CA THR A 15 11.39 -30.91 25.72
C THR A 15 12.61 -30.25 25.08
N LYS A 16 12.45 -29.73 23.86
CA LYS A 16 13.29 -28.60 23.40
C LYS A 16 12.89 -27.41 24.25
N ASP A 17 13.61 -27.19 25.34
CA ASP A 17 13.42 -26.08 26.26
C ASP A 17 13.70 -24.74 25.54
N PHE A 18 12.66 -24.17 24.94
CA PHE A 18 12.63 -22.77 24.56
C PHE A 18 12.42 -21.92 25.82
N TYR A 19 13.51 -21.47 26.45
CA TYR A 19 13.44 -20.45 27.49
C TYR A 19 13.30 -19.07 26.85
N GLY A 20 12.09 -18.52 26.88
CA GLY A 20 11.81 -17.14 26.48
C GLY A 20 10.37 -16.91 26.01
N PHE A 21 9.39 -17.00 26.93
CA PHE A 21 8.10 -16.35 26.73
C PHE A 21 8.25 -14.90 27.20
N ASP A 22 8.32 -13.96 26.26
CA ASP A 22 7.92 -12.57 26.53
C ASP A 22 6.69 -12.22 25.68
N SER A 23 5.60 -11.94 26.37
CA SER A 23 4.35 -11.41 25.82
C SER A 23 4.34 -9.87 25.81
N SER A 24 5.49 -9.21 25.93
CA SER A 24 5.61 -7.76 26.03
C SER A 24 6.28 -7.15 24.79
N LEU A 25 5.44 -6.53 23.96
CA LEU A 25 5.65 -5.31 23.16
C LEU A 25 6.87 -5.12 22.22
N ASN A 26 7.93 -5.92 22.21
CA ASN A 26 9.03 -5.80 21.24
C ASN A 26 9.64 -7.18 21.00
N GLY A 27 9.67 -7.65 19.75
CA GLY A 27 10.39 -8.88 19.43
C GLY A 27 11.87 -8.73 19.79
N GLU A 28 12.42 -9.67 20.57
CA GLU A 28 13.84 -9.70 20.95
C GLU A 28 14.70 -10.47 19.93
N ILE A 29 15.95 -10.02 19.72
CA ILE A 29 16.91 -10.58 18.76
C ILE A 29 17.59 -11.80 19.39
N PHE A 30 17.46 -12.96 18.75
CA PHE A 30 18.24 -14.15 19.10
C PHE A 30 19.17 -14.50 17.94
N LEU A 31 20.48 -14.52 18.21
CA LEU A 31 21.47 -15.14 17.34
C LEU A 31 21.70 -16.55 17.86
N GLY A 32 21.07 -17.53 17.20
CA GLY A 32 21.30 -18.95 17.45
C GLY A 32 22.21 -19.53 16.37
N ILE A 33 23.22 -20.28 16.80
CA ILE A 33 23.94 -21.22 15.94
C ILE A 33 23.31 -22.58 16.22
N ASP A 34 22.83 -23.26 15.18
CA ASP A 34 22.46 -24.67 15.33
C ASP A 34 23.74 -25.50 15.40
N GLU A 35 24.05 -26.08 16.57
CA GLU A 35 25.28 -26.85 16.79
C GLU A 35 25.29 -28.18 16.02
N GLU A 36 24.13 -28.67 15.55
CA GLU A 36 24.06 -29.93 14.78
C GLU A 36 24.34 -29.73 13.28
N ASP A 37 23.87 -28.63 12.68
CA ASP A 37 23.88 -28.43 11.22
C ASP A 37 24.62 -27.17 10.73
N GLY A 38 25.11 -26.31 11.63
CA GLY A 38 25.87 -25.10 11.28
C GLY A 38 25.06 -24.00 10.56
N GLY A 39 23.73 -24.13 10.56
CA GLY A 39 22.83 -23.12 10.00
C GLY A 39 22.78 -21.86 10.86
N VAL A 40 23.01 -20.70 10.25
CA VAL A 40 22.77 -19.38 10.87
C VAL A 40 21.36 -18.94 10.51
N TYR A 41 20.51 -18.76 11.51
CA TYR A 41 19.17 -18.19 11.33
C TYR A 41 19.13 -16.76 11.86
N THR A 42 18.64 -15.83 11.04
CA THR A 42 18.37 -14.44 11.43
C THR A 42 16.87 -14.20 11.47
N ARG A 43 16.33 -13.80 12.63
CA ARG A 43 14.93 -13.36 12.77
C ARG A 43 14.90 -11.84 12.90
N PHE A 44 14.13 -11.17 12.04
CA PHE A 44 13.93 -9.72 12.11
C PHE A 44 12.85 -9.39 13.13
N ASN A 45 13.16 -8.50 14.08
CA ASN A 45 12.15 -7.93 14.96
C ASN A 45 11.74 -6.57 14.45
N TYR A 46 10.50 -6.49 14.01
CA TYR A 46 9.89 -5.23 13.61
C TYR A 46 9.23 -4.61 14.84
N THR A 47 9.60 -3.38 15.15
CA THR A 47 8.84 -2.55 16.07
C THR A 47 7.47 -2.24 15.47
N LEU A 48 6.50 -1.81 16.29
CA LEU A 48 5.22 -1.34 15.77
C LEU A 48 5.41 -0.17 14.78
N ASP A 49 6.41 0.67 14.98
CA ASP A 49 6.72 1.78 14.09
C ASP A 49 7.28 1.31 12.73
N ASP A 50 8.07 0.23 12.71
CA ASP A 50 8.51 -0.40 11.46
C ASP A 50 7.32 -0.98 10.69
N LEU A 51 6.40 -1.64 11.39
CA LEU A 51 5.17 -2.17 10.80
C LEU A 51 4.29 -1.04 10.24
N LYS A 52 4.10 0.05 10.98
CA LYS A 52 3.37 1.25 10.51
C LYS A 52 4.00 1.84 9.25
N SER A 53 5.33 1.96 9.23
CA SER A 53 6.07 2.44 8.05
C SER A 53 5.84 1.54 6.84
N SER A 54 5.87 0.22 7.02
CA SER A 54 5.52 -0.73 5.95
C SER A 54 4.07 -0.56 5.47
N LYS A 55 3.12 -0.34 6.39
CA LYS A 55 1.71 -0.12 6.03
C LYS A 55 1.49 1.20 5.29
N TYR A 56 2.23 2.27 5.62
CA TYR A 56 2.17 3.51 4.85
C TYR A 56 2.63 3.31 3.40
N ASN A 57 3.72 2.56 3.20
CA ASN A 57 4.18 2.22 1.86
C ASN A 57 3.13 1.41 1.09
N GLU A 58 2.49 0.43 1.72
CA GLU A 58 1.40 -0.34 1.11
C GLU A 58 0.23 0.56 0.68
N ILE A 59 -0.23 1.44 1.57
CA ILE A 59 -1.30 2.41 1.29
C ILE A 59 -0.92 3.32 0.10
N ASP A 60 0.34 3.76 0.03
CA ASP A 60 0.84 4.59 -1.07
C ASP A 60 0.88 3.85 -2.40
N GLN A 61 1.33 2.59 -2.40
CA GLN A 61 1.31 1.74 -3.59
C GLN A 61 -0.12 1.47 -4.07
N MET A 62 -1.07 1.32 -3.15
CA MET A 62 -2.49 1.18 -3.51
C MET A 62 -3.06 2.45 -4.13
N LEU A 63 -2.72 3.63 -3.61
CA LEU A 63 -3.12 4.89 -4.25
C LEU A 63 -2.52 5.00 -5.66
N PHE A 64 -1.23 4.69 -5.82
CA PHE A 64 -0.57 4.70 -7.14
C PHE A 64 -1.31 3.79 -8.13
N THR A 65 -1.56 2.54 -7.75
CA THR A 65 -2.28 1.56 -8.59
C THR A 65 -3.68 2.05 -8.97
N ARG A 66 -4.39 2.72 -8.06
CA ARG A 66 -5.73 3.25 -8.34
C ARG A 66 -5.74 4.48 -9.22
N GLN A 67 -4.67 5.27 -9.22
CA GLN A 67 -4.55 6.42 -10.11
C GLN A 67 -4.31 6.00 -11.57
N GLU A 68 -3.80 4.79 -11.79
CA GLU A 68 -3.67 4.18 -13.14
C GLU A 68 -5.01 3.66 -13.69
N LEU A 69 -6.04 3.52 -12.86
CA LEU A 69 -7.35 3.05 -13.32
C LEU A 69 -8.05 4.11 -14.18
N PRO A 70 -8.63 3.73 -15.33
CA PRO A 70 -9.34 4.65 -16.19
C PRO A 70 -10.62 5.18 -15.53
N VAL A 71 -11.00 6.40 -15.91
CA VAL A 71 -12.28 7.02 -15.58
C VAL A 71 -13.16 7.03 -16.82
N ILE A 72 -14.31 6.36 -16.73
CA ILE A 72 -15.25 6.26 -17.84
C ILE A 72 -16.18 7.46 -17.82
N VAL A 73 -16.17 8.26 -18.89
CA VAL A 73 -17.07 9.39 -19.08
C VAL A 73 -17.71 9.26 -20.46
N SER A 74 -19.03 9.16 -20.51
CA SER A 74 -19.79 8.98 -21.76
C SER A 74 -19.31 7.80 -22.63
N GLY A 75 -18.82 6.73 -22.00
CA GLY A 75 -18.30 5.53 -22.67
C GLY A 75 -16.83 5.59 -23.10
N VAL A 76 -16.17 6.75 -22.98
CA VAL A 76 -14.73 6.93 -23.26
C VAL A 76 -13.92 6.72 -21.98
N GLN A 77 -12.78 6.02 -22.08
CA GLN A 77 -11.89 5.73 -20.95
C GLN A 77 -10.74 6.73 -20.89
N TYR A 78 -10.83 7.73 -20.01
CA TYR A 78 -9.77 8.71 -19.80
C TYR A 78 -8.77 8.24 -18.73
N HIS A 79 -7.53 8.69 -18.84
CA HIS A 79 -6.52 8.46 -17.80
C HIS A 79 -6.98 9.02 -16.45
N GLY A 80 -6.83 8.25 -15.39
CA GLY A 80 -7.14 8.67 -14.02
C GLY A 80 -5.99 9.45 -13.35
N GLY A 81 -6.19 9.75 -12.07
CA GLY A 81 -5.13 10.27 -11.21
C GLY A 81 -4.89 11.77 -11.29
N TYR A 82 -3.96 12.24 -10.45
CA TYR A 82 -3.68 13.66 -10.24
C TYR A 82 -3.14 14.35 -11.49
N VAL A 83 -2.15 13.73 -12.14
CA VAL A 83 -1.48 14.32 -13.31
C VAL A 83 -2.45 14.45 -14.48
N SER A 84 -3.30 13.45 -14.71
CA SER A 84 -4.34 13.52 -15.74
C SER A 84 -5.33 14.66 -15.45
N ALA A 85 -5.87 14.73 -14.23
CA ALA A 85 -6.78 15.81 -13.82
C ALA A 85 -6.17 17.21 -14.07
N LEU A 86 -4.89 17.41 -13.72
CA LEU A 86 -4.19 18.67 -13.96
C LEU A 86 -3.99 18.98 -15.44
N LYS A 87 -3.60 18.00 -16.24
CA LYS A 87 -3.38 18.18 -17.69
C LYS A 87 -4.68 18.59 -18.38
N LEU A 88 -5.77 17.90 -18.09
CA LEU A 88 -7.08 18.19 -18.65
C LEU A 88 -7.56 19.59 -18.25
N ASP A 89 -7.47 19.97 -16.97
CA ASP A 89 -7.83 21.31 -16.49
C ASP A 89 -6.93 22.41 -17.10
N SER A 90 -5.63 22.14 -17.28
CA SER A 90 -4.71 23.09 -17.90
C SER A 90 -5.04 23.34 -19.37
N GLU A 91 -5.34 22.29 -20.13
CA GLU A 91 -5.71 22.40 -21.54
C GLU A 91 -7.05 23.13 -21.72
N TYR A 92 -8.03 22.81 -20.87
CA TYR A 92 -9.31 23.53 -20.83
C TYR A 92 -9.14 25.03 -20.56
N ARG A 93 -8.34 25.40 -19.55
CA ARG A 93 -8.07 26.81 -19.24
C ARG A 93 -7.30 27.52 -20.36
N LEU A 94 -6.41 26.81 -21.04
CA LEU A 94 -5.69 27.36 -22.19
C LEU A 94 -6.66 27.66 -23.32
N ALA A 95 -7.53 26.71 -23.65
CA ALA A 95 -8.58 26.85 -24.66
C ALA A 95 -9.51 28.03 -24.38
N GLU A 96 -10.03 28.14 -23.15
CA GLU A 96 -10.83 29.30 -22.72
C GLU A 96 -10.07 30.62 -22.92
N ARG A 97 -8.78 30.66 -22.53
CA ARG A 97 -7.96 31.87 -22.60
C ARG A 97 -7.67 32.32 -24.03
N ILE A 98 -7.51 31.39 -24.97
CA ILE A 98 -7.26 31.70 -26.38
C ILE A 98 -8.56 31.89 -27.18
N GLY A 99 -9.72 31.72 -26.55
CA GLY A 99 -11.03 31.98 -27.15
C GLY A 99 -11.51 30.90 -28.12
N VAL A 100 -11.02 29.66 -28.01
CA VAL A 100 -11.58 28.53 -28.76
C VAL A 100 -12.75 27.92 -27.99
N THR A 101 -13.67 27.29 -28.74
CA THR A 101 -14.90 26.70 -28.19
C THR A 101 -14.80 25.21 -27.92
N GLU A 102 -13.68 24.60 -28.32
CA GLU A 102 -13.44 23.16 -28.26
C GLU A 102 -12.01 22.89 -27.76
N VAL A 103 -11.83 21.72 -27.14
CA VAL A 103 -10.54 21.16 -26.72
C VAL A 103 -10.37 19.76 -27.29
N ILE A 104 -9.13 19.33 -27.42
CA ILE A 104 -8.81 17.94 -27.77
C ILE A 104 -8.26 17.26 -26.52
N PHE A 105 -8.97 16.24 -26.05
CA PHE A 105 -8.47 15.33 -25.02
C PHE A 105 -8.09 13.99 -25.64
N THR A 106 -7.15 13.29 -25.02
CA THR A 106 -6.77 11.93 -25.40
C THR A 106 -7.26 10.92 -24.38
N ASP A 107 -7.73 9.78 -24.87
CA ASP A 107 -8.13 8.67 -24.00
C ASP A 107 -6.94 7.75 -23.66
N THR A 108 -7.22 6.65 -22.96
CA THR A 108 -6.22 5.66 -22.55
C THR A 108 -5.52 4.90 -23.69
N HIS A 109 -6.07 4.95 -24.91
CA HIS A 109 -5.44 4.41 -26.12
C HIS A 109 -4.70 5.47 -26.93
N ASN A 110 -4.70 6.72 -26.46
CA ASN A 110 -4.23 7.92 -27.15
C ASN A 110 -5.08 8.31 -28.36
N ASP A 111 -6.34 7.88 -28.42
CA ASP A 111 -7.28 8.36 -29.43
C ASP A 111 -7.75 9.78 -29.06
N GLU A 112 -7.84 10.67 -30.06
CA GLU A 112 -8.23 12.07 -29.87
C GLU A 112 -9.75 12.23 -29.82
N HIS A 113 -10.22 13.06 -28.90
CA HIS A 113 -11.63 13.41 -28.70
C HIS A 113 -11.78 14.93 -28.71
N VAL A 114 -12.42 15.47 -29.74
CA VAL A 114 -12.78 16.89 -29.81
C VAL A 114 -14.03 17.11 -28.98
N LEU A 115 -13.92 17.94 -27.94
CA LEU A 115 -14.99 18.18 -26.98
C LEU A 115 -15.34 19.66 -26.94
N SER A 116 -16.63 19.97 -26.78
CA SER A 116 -17.05 21.30 -26.36
C SER A 116 -16.48 21.62 -24.98
N LEU A 117 -16.30 22.90 -24.64
CA LEU A 117 -15.88 23.29 -23.29
C LEU A 117 -16.80 22.70 -22.19
N VAL A 118 -18.10 22.59 -22.45
CA VAL A 118 -19.05 22.01 -21.49
C VAL A 118 -18.79 20.52 -21.25
N ASP A 119 -18.56 19.76 -22.33
CA ASP A 119 -18.28 18.32 -22.24
C ASP A 119 -16.90 18.07 -21.62
N ALA A 120 -15.91 18.87 -21.99
CA ALA A 120 -14.57 18.82 -21.43
C ALA A 120 -14.57 19.06 -19.92
N ASN A 121 -15.31 20.06 -19.44
CA ASN A 121 -15.45 20.32 -18.00
C ASN A 121 -16.11 19.14 -17.27
N THR A 122 -17.01 18.41 -17.94
CA THR A 122 -17.59 17.17 -17.39
C THR A 122 -16.51 16.10 -17.22
N VAL A 123 -15.66 15.87 -18.24
CA VAL A 123 -14.54 14.93 -18.16
C VAL A 123 -13.58 15.31 -17.02
N ILE A 124 -13.14 16.57 -16.97
CA ILE A 124 -12.25 17.09 -15.91
C ILE A 124 -12.86 16.84 -14.53
N THR A 125 -14.14 17.14 -14.37
CA THR A 125 -14.85 17.00 -13.10
C THR A 125 -14.87 15.55 -12.63
N GLU A 126 -15.17 14.59 -13.50
CA GLU A 126 -15.23 13.17 -13.12
C GLU A 126 -13.85 12.60 -12.80
N VAL A 127 -12.82 12.93 -13.61
CA VAL A 127 -11.43 12.53 -13.33
C VAL A 127 -10.95 13.13 -11.99
N SER A 128 -11.24 14.42 -11.75
CA SER A 128 -10.87 15.12 -10.51
C SER A 128 -11.59 14.55 -9.29
N LYS A 129 -12.88 14.24 -9.40
CA LYS A 129 -13.66 13.60 -8.33
C LYS A 129 -13.08 12.24 -7.96
N LYS A 130 -12.73 11.42 -8.96
CA LYS A 130 -12.13 10.10 -8.71
C LYS A 130 -10.82 10.22 -7.94
N TYR A 131 -9.89 11.05 -8.42
CA TYR A 131 -8.62 11.30 -7.73
C TYR A 131 -8.84 11.80 -6.31
N ARG A 132 -9.69 12.82 -6.12
CA ARG A 132 -9.96 13.40 -4.80
C ARG A 132 -10.56 12.36 -3.84
N SER A 133 -11.46 11.51 -4.32
CA SER A 133 -12.04 10.43 -3.52
C SER A 133 -10.97 9.44 -3.05
N ASP A 134 -10.11 8.95 -3.96
CA ASP A 134 -9.04 8.02 -3.59
C ASP A 134 -8.02 8.67 -2.64
N PHE A 135 -7.68 9.94 -2.84
CA PHE A 135 -6.77 10.67 -1.96
C PHE A 135 -7.34 10.85 -0.56
N LEU A 136 -8.61 11.24 -0.43
CA LEU A 136 -9.26 11.36 0.88
C LEU A 136 -9.35 10.01 1.59
N HIS A 137 -9.59 8.93 0.84
CA HIS A 137 -9.58 7.58 1.38
C HIS A 137 -8.19 7.19 1.88
N LYS A 138 -7.12 7.43 1.11
CA LYS A 138 -5.73 7.30 1.60
C LYS A 138 -5.53 8.04 2.92
N GLN A 139 -5.92 9.31 3.00
CA GLN A 139 -5.71 10.12 4.21
C GLN A 139 -6.44 9.52 5.43
N LYS A 140 -7.61 8.92 5.23
CA LYS A 140 -8.32 8.17 6.27
C LYS A 140 -7.53 6.95 6.71
N LEU A 141 -7.03 6.13 5.78
CA LEU A 141 -6.26 4.91 6.09
C LEU A 141 -4.95 5.22 6.82
N VAL A 142 -4.23 6.27 6.41
CA VAL A 142 -3.00 6.73 7.07
C VAL A 142 -3.28 7.10 8.53
N ARG A 143 -4.39 7.80 8.81
CA ARG A 143 -4.79 8.13 10.19
C ARG A 143 -5.09 6.88 11.01
N LEU A 144 -5.79 5.90 10.43
CA LEU A 144 -6.05 4.62 11.10
C LEU A 144 -4.75 3.90 11.44
N ALA A 145 -3.80 3.85 10.50
CA ALA A 145 -2.50 3.21 10.70
C ALA A 145 -1.65 3.94 11.75
N GLN A 146 -1.73 5.28 11.80
CA GLN A 146 -1.10 6.07 12.85
C GLN A 146 -1.67 5.74 14.23
N SER A 147 -2.99 5.59 14.35
CA SER A 147 -3.68 5.30 15.61
C SER A 147 -3.61 3.84 16.05
N ALA A 148 -3.19 2.91 15.19
CA ALA A 148 -3.10 1.49 15.53
C ALA A 148 -2.17 1.25 16.73
N GLN A 149 -2.61 0.44 17.68
CA GLN A 149 -1.90 0.12 18.92
C GLN A 149 -1.12 -1.20 18.83
N ASP A 150 -1.46 -2.05 17.87
CA ASP A 150 -0.80 -3.33 17.66
C ASP A 150 -0.83 -3.77 16.19
N LYS A 151 -0.20 -4.92 15.92
CA LYS A 151 -0.15 -5.53 14.59
C LYS A 151 -1.53 -5.96 14.08
N THR A 152 -2.40 -6.44 14.95
CA THR A 152 -3.73 -6.93 14.55
C THR A 152 -4.59 -5.79 14.02
N GLU A 153 -4.59 -4.64 14.70
CA GLU A 153 -5.26 -3.42 14.25
C GLU A 153 -4.68 -2.92 12.92
N LEU A 154 -3.36 -3.00 12.76
CA LEU A 154 -2.69 -2.59 11.52
C LEU A 154 -3.01 -3.50 10.33
N ASP A 155 -3.04 -4.82 10.55
CA ASP A 155 -3.40 -5.81 9.53
C ASP A 155 -4.87 -5.69 9.09
N ALA A 156 -5.75 -5.20 9.97
CA ALA A 156 -7.15 -4.96 9.66
C ALA A 156 -7.39 -3.74 8.74
N ILE A 157 -6.37 -2.89 8.53
CA ILE A 157 -6.46 -1.74 7.63
C ILE A 157 -6.28 -2.20 6.19
N ALA A 158 -7.40 -2.25 5.48
CA ALA A 158 -7.46 -2.51 4.05
C ALA A 158 -7.89 -1.26 3.28
N TRP A 159 -7.54 -1.24 1.99
CA TRP A 159 -8.05 -0.24 1.05
C TRP A 159 -9.56 -0.41 0.83
#